data_AF-A0A7C3QL04-F1
#
_entry.id   AF-A0A7C3QL04-F1
#
_cell.length_a   1.000
_cell.length_b   1.000
_cell.length_c   1.000
_cell.angle_alpha   90.00
_cell.angle_beta   90.00
_cell.angle_gamma   90.00
#
_symmetry.space_group_name_H-M   'P 1'
#
loop_
_entity.id
_entity.type
_entity.pdbx_description
1 polymer ?
#
loop_
_entity_poly.entity_id
_entity_poly.type
_entity_poly.pdbx_seq_one_letter_code
_entity_poly.pdbx_strand_id
1 'polypeptide(L)'
;MKTVPDIFSYRKYWARRFGTAPVLPMSREEMGALGWDSCDVIIVTGDAYVDHPSFGMALIGRLLEAQGFRVGIIAQPDWRSTEDFLKLGPPNLFFGITAGNMDSMVNRYTSDRRIRSDDAYTPGGEAGRRPDRAVIVYAQRVREACGDKPIIIGGIESSLRRIAHYDYWSDKVRRSILPDAKADLLVYGNAERALVEIAHRLARGTPVGEIRDVRGTAYMTSCIPDGWMVMDASTVDRPVRVETCTNPYHAAGVCDKTVSEKEGEAVAIHFSGLKKHVNRDRTVIRLPSYNQVARDKVRYAHASRIFHLETNPGNARALIQQHGRRFVWLNPPPVPLTTSELDRLHELPYTRRPHPAYGGARIPAWEMIRFSVNITRGCFGGCTFCSITEHEGRIIQSRSEDSIIREIEAIRDQVPGFTGHISDLGGPTANMYRLKCRSEAIESACRRLSCVFPDICGNLKTDHGPLISLYRRARRVRGVKKVLIASGVRYDLAIRSPEYVRELVTH
;
A
#
# COMPACT_ATOMS: atom_id res chain seq x y z
N MET A 1 -1.65 -19.12 10.88
CA MET A 1 -0.89 -17.89 11.25
C MET A 1 -1.07 -17.57 12.74
N LYS A 2 -0.27 -16.67 13.36
CA LYS A 2 -0.61 -16.13 14.70
C LYS A 2 -2.05 -15.58 14.63
N THR A 3 -2.92 -15.96 15.57
CA THR A 3 -4.26 -15.38 15.70
C THR A 3 -4.11 -13.90 15.99
N VAL A 4 -4.54 -13.06 15.05
CA VAL A 4 -4.46 -11.61 15.17
C VAL A 4 -5.85 -11.09 15.52
N PRO A 5 -5.99 -10.15 16.48
CA PRO A 5 -7.29 -9.61 16.84
C PRO A 5 -7.96 -8.93 15.64
N ASP A 6 -9.27 -9.12 15.53
CA ASP A 6 -10.12 -8.42 14.56
C ASP A 6 -9.98 -6.91 14.76
N ILE A 7 -9.78 -6.14 13.69
CA ILE A 7 -9.53 -4.68 13.78
C ILE A 7 -10.69 -3.91 14.43
N PHE A 8 -11.89 -4.46 14.48
CA PHE A 8 -13.05 -3.85 15.12
C PHE A 8 -13.39 -4.44 16.49
N SER A 9 -12.57 -5.35 17.02
CA SER A 9 -12.72 -5.91 18.37
C SER A 9 -12.19 -4.98 19.47
N TYR A 10 -11.45 -3.94 19.10
CA TYR A 10 -10.91 -2.97 20.06
C TYR A 10 -12.02 -2.22 20.79
N ARG A 11 -11.82 -1.96 22.08
CA ARG A 11 -12.69 -1.05 22.83
C ARG A 11 -12.62 0.33 22.19
N LYS A 12 -13.73 0.78 21.61
CA LYS A 12 -13.83 2.10 20.98
C LYS A 12 -13.40 3.21 21.95
N TYR A 13 -12.66 4.17 21.43
CA TYR A 13 -12.20 5.35 22.14
C TYR A 13 -13.38 6.22 22.60
N TRP A 14 -13.16 7.06 23.61
CA TRP A 14 -14.24 7.78 24.31
C TRP A 14 -15.02 8.71 23.37
N ALA A 15 -14.36 9.26 22.35
CA ALA A 15 -14.94 10.25 21.45
C ALA A 15 -16.02 9.67 20.51
N ARG A 16 -16.22 8.34 20.52
CA ARG A 16 -17.39 7.68 19.88
C ARG A 16 -18.74 8.30 20.29
N ARG A 17 -18.80 8.97 21.45
CA ARG A 17 -20.01 9.64 21.96
C ARG A 17 -20.54 10.76 21.06
N PHE A 18 -19.68 11.33 20.20
CA PHE A 18 -20.10 12.33 19.21
C PHE A 18 -20.81 11.73 17.99
N GLY A 19 -20.87 10.40 17.88
CA GLY A 19 -21.45 9.71 16.73
C GLY A 19 -20.51 9.69 15.52
N THR A 20 -21.06 9.39 14.35
CA THR A 20 -20.35 9.39 13.07
C THR A 20 -20.57 10.73 12.39
N ALA A 21 -19.49 11.39 11.98
CA ALA A 21 -19.55 12.62 11.21
C ALA A 21 -20.13 12.35 9.82
N PRO A 22 -21.03 13.21 9.30
CA PRO A 22 -21.51 13.10 7.92
C PRO A 22 -20.36 13.08 6.91
N VAL A 23 -19.35 13.91 7.15
CA VAL A 23 -18.07 13.97 6.45
C VAL A 23 -16.98 14.37 7.45
N LEU A 24 -15.75 13.89 7.29
CA LEU A 24 -14.66 14.26 8.19
C LEU A 24 -14.30 15.75 7.99
N PRO A 25 -14.11 16.53 9.08
CA PRO A 25 -13.89 17.96 8.96
C PRO A 25 -12.54 18.30 8.32
N MET A 26 -12.55 19.36 7.51
CA MET A 26 -11.38 20.03 6.93
C MET A 26 -11.15 21.43 7.52
N SER A 27 -12.07 21.95 8.35
CA SER A 27 -11.92 23.25 9.01
C SER A 27 -12.37 23.25 10.49
N ARG A 28 -12.03 24.31 11.23
CA ARG A 28 -12.45 24.48 12.64
C ARG A 28 -13.94 24.74 12.76
N GLU A 29 -14.55 25.39 11.79
CA GLU A 29 -15.98 25.64 11.74
C GLU A 29 -16.74 24.31 11.64
N GLU A 30 -16.27 23.38 10.80
CA GLU A 30 -16.83 22.04 10.66
C GLU A 30 -16.62 21.20 11.93
N MET A 31 -15.46 21.31 12.58
CA MET A 31 -15.24 20.72 13.91
C MET A 31 -16.25 21.26 14.92
N GLY A 32 -16.48 22.58 14.93
CA GLY A 32 -17.46 23.23 15.80
C GLY A 32 -18.88 22.73 15.57
N ALA A 33 -19.28 22.52 14.31
CA ALA A 33 -20.57 21.93 13.95
C ALA A 33 -20.73 20.47 14.45
N LEU A 34 -19.62 19.73 14.57
CA LEU A 34 -19.58 18.37 15.16
C LEU A 34 -19.45 18.38 16.69
N GLY A 35 -19.34 19.56 17.31
CA GLY A 35 -19.10 19.72 18.75
C GLY A 35 -17.69 19.32 19.19
N TRP A 36 -16.71 19.36 18.28
CA TRP A 36 -15.32 18.97 18.55
C TRP A 36 -14.47 20.20 18.89
N ASP A 37 -13.73 20.13 19.99
CA ASP A 37 -12.73 21.13 20.38
C ASP A 37 -11.36 20.92 19.68
N SER A 38 -11.07 19.68 19.32
CA SER A 38 -9.79 19.20 18.80
C SER A 38 -9.98 17.89 18.02
N CYS A 39 -9.06 17.62 17.10
CA CYS A 39 -8.94 16.31 16.48
C CYS A 39 -8.03 15.40 17.32
N ASP A 40 -8.34 14.10 17.39
CA ASP A 40 -7.43 13.13 17.99
C ASP A 40 -6.35 12.70 16.99
N VAL A 41 -6.73 12.57 15.72
CA VAL A 41 -5.82 12.28 14.60
C VAL A 41 -6.09 13.27 13.48
N ILE A 42 -5.03 13.79 12.85
CA ILE A 42 -5.14 14.60 11.64
C ILE A 42 -4.41 13.89 10.51
N ILE A 43 -5.09 13.70 9.37
CA ILE A 43 -4.50 13.12 8.17
C ILE A 43 -4.18 14.24 7.18
N VAL A 44 -2.89 14.39 6.85
CA VAL A 44 -2.41 15.28 5.81
C VAL A 44 -2.23 14.49 4.51
N THR A 45 -2.87 14.95 3.44
CA THR A 45 -2.88 14.24 2.14
C THR A 45 -2.54 15.18 0.99
N GLY A 46 -1.82 14.66 -0.01
CA GLY A 46 -1.54 15.36 -1.26
C GLY A 46 -2.70 15.34 -2.27
N ASP A 47 -3.80 14.65 -1.99
CA ASP A 47 -5.01 14.60 -2.82
C ASP A 47 -6.12 15.47 -2.24
N ALA A 48 -7.07 15.88 -3.08
CA ALA A 48 -8.35 16.38 -2.64
C ALA A 48 -9.07 15.34 -1.76
N TYR A 49 -9.80 15.79 -0.74
CA TYR A 49 -10.58 14.87 0.10
C TYR A 49 -11.85 14.43 -0.63
N VAL A 50 -11.81 13.20 -1.13
CA VAL A 50 -12.98 12.49 -1.65
C VAL A 50 -13.29 11.37 -0.66
N ASP A 51 -14.46 11.42 -0.05
CA ASP A 51 -14.84 10.46 1.00
C ASP A 51 -15.37 9.16 0.38
N HIS A 52 -14.44 8.36 -0.16
CA HIS A 52 -14.72 7.16 -0.96
C HIS A 52 -13.77 6.01 -0.57
N PRO A 53 -14.20 4.74 -0.54
CA PRO A 53 -13.36 3.61 -0.10
C PRO A 53 -12.11 3.38 -0.98
N SER A 54 -12.13 3.81 -2.24
CA SER A 54 -10.95 3.78 -3.13
C SER A 54 -9.92 4.89 -2.85
N PHE A 55 -10.20 5.83 -1.95
CA PHE A 55 -9.28 6.88 -1.54
C PHE A 55 -8.64 6.52 -0.19
N GLY A 56 -7.34 6.24 -0.18
CA GLY A 56 -6.66 5.67 0.98
C GLY A 56 -6.80 6.51 2.26
N MET A 57 -6.71 7.84 2.17
CA MET A 57 -6.90 8.72 3.33
C MET A 57 -8.33 8.71 3.86
N ALA A 58 -9.33 8.60 2.99
CA ALA A 58 -10.74 8.53 3.40
C ALA A 58 -11.03 7.20 4.09
N LEU A 59 -10.57 6.10 3.51
CA LEU A 59 -10.70 4.77 4.10
C LEU A 59 -10.03 4.69 5.47
N ILE A 60 -8.81 5.20 5.62
CA ILE A 60 -8.11 5.23 6.91
C ILE A 60 -8.81 6.18 7.88
N GLY A 61 -9.28 7.34 7.43
CA GLY A 61 -10.01 8.29 8.26
C GLY A 61 -11.29 7.70 8.83
N ARG A 62 -12.12 7.08 7.98
CA ARG A 62 -13.34 6.38 8.39
C ARG A 62 -13.06 5.17 9.29
N LEU A 63 -11.97 4.43 9.04
CA LEU A 63 -11.55 3.36 9.94
C LEU A 63 -11.22 3.89 11.34
N LEU A 64 -10.44 4.96 11.45
CA LEU A 64 -10.09 5.57 12.73
C LEU A 64 -11.31 6.17 13.44
N GLU A 65 -12.24 6.79 12.70
CA GLU A 65 -13.53 7.22 13.24
C GLU A 65 -14.35 6.03 13.78
N ALA A 66 -14.37 4.90 13.08
CA ALA A 66 -15.05 3.68 13.54
C ALA A 66 -14.43 3.10 14.82
N GLN A 67 -13.15 3.38 15.09
CA GLN A 67 -12.48 3.09 16.37
C GLN A 67 -12.85 4.08 17.48
N GLY A 68 -13.61 5.14 17.18
CA GLY A 68 -14.09 6.15 18.12
C GLY A 68 -13.19 7.38 18.25
N PHE A 69 -12.24 7.61 17.33
CA PHE A 69 -11.39 8.79 17.31
C PHE A 69 -12.03 9.93 16.52
N ARG A 70 -11.75 11.18 16.91
CA ARG A 70 -12.07 12.36 16.09
C ARG A 70 -10.97 12.56 15.06
N VAL A 71 -11.33 12.52 13.78
CA VAL A 71 -10.37 12.55 12.68
C VAL A 71 -10.63 13.74 11.79
N GLY A 72 -9.61 14.57 11.57
CA GLY A 72 -9.65 15.68 10.63
C GLY A 72 -8.76 15.44 9.40
N ILE A 73 -9.09 16.08 8.28
CA ILE A 73 -8.34 15.97 7.02
C ILE A 73 -7.75 17.32 6.63
N ILE A 74 -6.45 17.39 6.39
CA ILE A 74 -5.79 18.53 5.73
C ILE A 74 -5.43 18.09 4.31
N ALA A 75 -6.25 18.50 3.34
CA ALA A 75 -6.10 18.12 1.93
C ALA A 75 -5.37 19.21 1.14
N GLN A 76 -4.30 18.83 0.43
CA GLN A 76 -3.48 19.70 -0.42
C GLN A 76 -3.05 21.01 0.27
N PRO A 77 -2.43 20.95 1.46
CA PRO A 77 -1.95 22.15 2.13
C PRO A 77 -0.87 22.85 1.29
N ASP A 78 -0.88 24.18 1.26
CA ASP A 78 0.24 24.93 0.68
C ASP A 78 1.49 24.74 1.54
N TRP A 79 2.51 24.09 0.99
CA TRP A 79 3.75 23.75 1.68
C TRP A 79 4.76 24.89 1.73
N ARG A 80 4.46 26.03 1.09
CA ARG A 80 5.27 27.25 1.14
C ARG A 80 5.16 27.95 2.50
N SER A 81 4.13 27.63 3.28
CA SER A 81 3.84 28.17 4.62
C SER A 81 3.48 27.03 5.59
N THR A 82 3.49 27.31 6.89
CA THR A 82 2.99 26.40 7.94
C THR A 82 1.51 26.63 8.28
N GLU A 83 0.91 27.73 7.82
CA GLU A 83 -0.47 28.13 8.16
C GLU A 83 -1.49 27.04 7.86
N ASP A 84 -1.41 26.42 6.69
CA ASP A 84 -2.33 25.37 6.26
C ASP A 84 -2.28 24.12 7.15
N PHE A 85 -1.12 23.83 7.73
CA PHE A 85 -0.91 22.70 8.64
C PHE A 85 -1.47 22.97 10.04
N LEU A 86 -1.79 24.23 10.36
CA LEU A 86 -2.36 24.67 11.63
C LEU A 86 -3.88 24.89 11.58
N LYS A 87 -4.51 24.76 10.40
CA LYS A 87 -5.95 24.99 10.18
C LYS A 87 -6.84 24.29 11.21
N LEU A 88 -6.54 23.03 11.54
CA LEU A 88 -7.29 22.23 12.51
C LEU A 88 -6.72 22.28 13.94
N GLY A 89 -5.59 22.98 14.14
CA GLY A 89 -4.79 22.90 15.35
C GLY A 89 -4.00 21.59 15.49
N PRO A 90 -3.26 21.43 16.61
CA PRO A 90 -2.52 20.20 16.87
C PRO A 90 -3.45 19.05 17.27
N PRO A 91 -3.17 17.80 16.83
CA PRO A 91 -3.94 16.64 17.22
C PRO A 91 -3.57 16.19 18.65
N ASN A 92 -4.48 15.45 19.28
CA ASN A 92 -4.21 14.87 20.60
C ASN A 92 -3.25 13.68 20.53
N LEU A 93 -3.28 12.89 19.46
CA LEU A 93 -2.49 11.66 19.31
C LEU A 93 -1.36 11.81 18.29
N PHE A 94 -1.67 11.99 17.01
CA PHE A 94 -0.64 12.05 15.95
C PHE A 94 -1.14 12.69 14.65
N PHE A 95 -0.17 13.08 13.81
CA PHE A 95 -0.38 13.38 12.39
C PHE A 95 -0.10 12.14 11.53
N GLY A 96 -1.05 11.75 10.70
CA GLY A 96 -0.86 10.77 9.62
C GLY A 96 -0.57 11.48 8.31
N ILE A 97 0.51 11.15 7.59
CA ILE A 97 0.92 11.87 6.38
C ILE A 97 1.03 10.92 5.18
N THR A 98 0.42 11.33 4.06
CA THR A 98 0.47 10.59 2.79
C THR A 98 0.57 11.54 1.59
N ALA A 99 1.17 11.06 0.49
CA ALA A 99 1.18 11.77 -0.79
C ALA A 99 -0.17 11.72 -1.53
N GLY A 100 -1.11 10.88 -1.05
CA GLY A 100 -2.38 10.57 -1.70
C GLY A 100 -2.40 9.14 -2.26
N ASN A 101 -3.32 8.90 -3.20
CA ASN A 101 -3.50 7.62 -3.89
C ASN A 101 -2.42 7.32 -4.93
N MET A 102 -1.63 8.33 -5.31
CA MET A 102 -0.54 8.19 -6.26
C MET A 102 0.73 8.82 -5.71
N ASP A 103 1.88 8.30 -6.15
CA ASP A 103 3.17 8.90 -5.85
C ASP A 103 3.24 10.34 -6.39
N SER A 104 3.75 11.27 -5.57
CA SER A 104 3.77 12.69 -5.89
C SER A 104 4.58 13.01 -7.16
N MET A 105 5.61 12.23 -7.45
CA MET A 105 6.43 12.42 -8.64
C MET A 105 5.74 11.84 -9.88
N VAL A 106 5.10 10.68 -9.76
CA VAL A 106 4.31 10.09 -10.86
C VAL A 106 3.11 10.97 -11.23
N ASN A 107 2.56 11.68 -10.25
CA ASN A 107 1.49 12.65 -10.49
C ASN A 107 1.98 13.88 -11.24
N ARG A 108 3.15 14.40 -10.89
CA ARG A 108 3.66 15.63 -11.50
C ARG A 108 4.37 15.41 -12.82
N TYR A 109 4.97 14.23 -13.04
CA TYR A 109 5.82 13.95 -14.18
C TYR A 109 5.32 12.76 -15.03
N THR A 110 5.49 12.84 -16.34
CA THR A 110 5.34 11.70 -17.25
C THR A 110 6.55 10.78 -17.15
N SER A 111 6.45 9.54 -17.64
CA SER A 111 7.58 8.60 -17.70
C SER A 111 8.82 9.20 -18.38
N ASP A 112 8.63 10.10 -19.34
CA ASP A 112 9.71 10.79 -20.05
C ASP A 112 10.22 12.05 -19.33
N ARG A 113 9.91 12.20 -18.03
CA ARG A 113 10.32 13.32 -17.17
C ARG A 113 9.77 14.69 -17.58
N ARG A 114 8.67 14.72 -18.33
CA ARG A 114 7.95 15.97 -18.66
C ARG A 114 6.98 16.32 -17.55
N ILE A 115 6.85 17.60 -17.23
CA ILE A 115 5.86 18.07 -16.25
C ILE A 115 4.45 17.96 -16.87
N ARG A 116 3.51 17.39 -16.12
CA ARG A 116 2.08 17.35 -16.47
C ARG A 116 1.44 18.72 -16.22
N SER A 117 0.55 19.11 -17.12
CA SER A 117 -0.24 20.34 -17.00
C SER A 117 -1.49 20.18 -16.13
N ASP A 118 -1.79 18.94 -15.71
CA ASP A 118 -2.97 18.56 -14.94
C ASP A 118 -2.63 17.65 -13.75
N ASP A 119 -3.51 17.62 -12.75
CA ASP A 119 -3.47 16.68 -11.62
C ASP A 119 -4.87 16.09 -11.41
N ALA A 120 -5.01 14.78 -11.65
CA ALA A 120 -6.31 14.10 -11.58
C ALA A 120 -6.95 14.12 -10.19
N TYR A 121 -6.17 14.34 -9.13
CA TYR A 121 -6.63 14.31 -7.74
C TYR A 121 -6.78 15.70 -7.12
N THR A 122 -6.69 16.76 -7.94
CA THR A 122 -6.85 18.15 -7.50
C THR A 122 -8.22 18.70 -7.92
N PRO A 123 -8.87 19.56 -7.12
CA PRO A 123 -10.08 20.26 -7.56
C PRO A 123 -9.80 21.10 -8.80
N GLY A 124 -10.64 20.99 -9.82
CA GLY A 124 -10.45 21.65 -11.12
C GLY A 124 -9.39 20.99 -12.02
N GLY A 125 -8.71 19.94 -11.56
CA GLY A 125 -7.62 19.30 -12.31
C GLY A 125 -6.32 20.13 -12.33
N GLU A 126 -6.18 21.10 -11.43
CA GLU A 126 -5.05 22.04 -11.43
C GLU A 126 -3.71 21.35 -11.11
N ALA A 127 -2.69 21.61 -11.93
CA ALA A 127 -1.33 21.17 -11.63
C ALA A 127 -0.67 22.01 -10.53
N GLY A 128 0.37 21.44 -9.91
CA GLY A 128 1.24 22.18 -8.99
C GLY A 128 0.63 22.47 -7.62
N ARG A 129 -0.41 21.73 -7.21
CA ARG A 129 -1.04 21.80 -5.87
C ARG A 129 -0.43 20.83 -4.85
N ARG A 130 0.58 20.05 -5.23
CA ARG A 130 1.39 19.21 -4.33
C ARG A 130 2.88 19.38 -4.60
N PRO A 131 3.75 19.28 -3.58
CA PRO A 131 5.19 19.29 -3.78
C PRO A 131 5.71 17.95 -4.29
N ASP A 132 6.90 17.98 -4.90
CA ASP A 132 7.70 16.78 -5.14
C ASP A 132 8.06 16.10 -3.82
N ARG A 133 7.89 14.77 -3.75
CA ARG A 133 8.15 13.97 -2.55
C ARG A 133 7.32 14.48 -1.38
N ALA A 134 6.02 14.62 -1.64
CA ALA A 134 5.06 15.29 -0.77
C ALA A 134 5.12 14.83 0.69
N VAL A 135 5.29 13.53 0.96
CA VAL A 135 5.40 13.01 2.34
C VAL A 135 6.55 13.67 3.10
N ILE A 136 7.72 13.85 2.48
CA ILE A 136 8.90 14.46 3.13
C ILE A 136 8.59 15.91 3.47
N VAL A 137 8.07 16.67 2.49
CA VAL A 137 7.79 18.09 2.63
C VAL A 137 6.72 18.32 3.69
N TYR A 138 5.61 17.59 3.63
CA TYR A 138 4.52 17.70 4.59
C TYR A 138 4.96 17.30 6.00
N ALA A 139 5.75 16.23 6.16
CA ALA A 139 6.27 15.85 7.48
C ALA A 139 7.17 16.93 8.09
N GLN A 140 8.03 17.56 7.28
CA GLN A 140 8.88 18.66 7.75
C GLN A 140 8.07 19.90 8.10
N ARG A 141 7.05 20.25 7.31
CA ARG A 141 6.14 21.37 7.62
C ARG A 141 5.31 21.13 8.88
N VAL A 142 4.80 19.92 9.09
CA VAL A 142 4.13 19.54 10.34
C VAL A 142 5.09 19.63 11.52
N ARG A 143 6.34 19.16 11.37
CA ARG A 143 7.34 19.25 12.44
C ARG A 143 7.65 20.71 12.81
N GLU A 144 7.73 21.59 11.82
CA GLU A 144 7.94 23.03 12.02
C GLU A 144 6.73 23.69 12.70
N ALA A 145 5.51 23.35 12.27
CA ALA A 145 4.28 23.95 12.78
C ALA A 145 3.90 23.47 14.19
N CYS A 146 4.12 22.18 14.49
CA CYS A 146 3.52 21.51 15.65
C CYS A 146 4.55 20.87 16.59
N GLY A 147 5.85 21.10 16.37
CA GLY A 147 6.92 20.63 17.25
C GLY A 147 6.93 19.11 17.42
N ASP A 148 6.96 18.64 18.66
CA ASP A 148 7.19 17.23 19.02
C ASP A 148 5.97 16.31 18.86
N LYS A 149 4.89 16.78 18.21
CA LYS A 149 3.74 15.91 17.93
C LYS A 149 4.17 14.68 17.12
N PRO A 150 3.68 13.48 17.44
CA PRO A 150 4.02 12.28 16.69
C PRO A 150 3.64 12.39 15.22
N ILE A 151 4.57 12.03 14.33
CA ILE A 151 4.36 12.01 12.88
C ILE A 151 4.48 10.56 12.39
N ILE A 152 3.40 10.07 11.79
CA ILE A 152 3.33 8.74 11.18
C ILE A 152 3.15 8.91 9.67
N ILE A 153 4.11 8.41 8.89
CA ILE A 153 4.06 8.50 7.42
C ILE A 153 3.58 7.17 6.82
N GLY A 154 2.77 7.24 5.75
CA GLY A 154 2.19 6.06 5.11
C GLY A 154 1.84 6.26 3.63
N GLY A 155 1.07 5.34 3.08
CA GLY A 155 0.67 5.32 1.66
C GLY A 155 1.72 4.74 0.72
N ILE A 156 1.46 4.85 -0.59
CA ILE A 156 2.31 4.27 -1.65
C ILE A 156 3.72 4.86 -1.59
N GLU A 157 3.85 6.19 -1.53
CA GLU A 157 5.15 6.87 -1.53
C GLU A 157 6.03 6.42 -0.34
N SER A 158 5.45 6.29 0.85
CA SER A 158 6.18 5.82 2.03
C SER A 158 6.52 4.33 1.95
N SER A 159 5.56 3.52 1.49
CA SER A 159 5.73 2.07 1.38
C SER A 159 6.87 1.73 0.44
N LEU A 160 6.89 2.26 -0.78
CA LEU A 160 7.90 1.93 -1.78
C LEU A 160 9.30 2.48 -1.43
N ARG A 161 9.37 3.52 -0.59
CA ARG A 161 10.62 4.19 -0.20
C ARG A 161 11.08 3.84 1.22
N ARG A 162 10.58 2.75 1.80
CA ARG A 162 10.86 2.34 3.20
C ARG A 162 12.30 1.90 3.46
N ILE A 163 13.00 1.42 2.44
CA ILE A 163 14.45 1.14 2.44
C ILE A 163 15.15 2.01 1.39
N ALA A 164 16.47 1.87 1.26
CA ALA A 164 17.21 2.41 0.15
C ALA A 164 16.59 1.95 -1.18
N HIS A 165 16.27 2.90 -2.04
CA HIS A 165 15.51 2.68 -3.27
C HIS A 165 16.12 3.48 -4.41
N TYR A 166 16.00 2.97 -5.62
CA TYR A 166 16.35 3.69 -6.83
C TYR A 166 15.26 4.72 -7.15
N ASP A 167 15.67 5.98 -7.27
CA ASP A 167 14.80 7.09 -7.67
C ASP A 167 15.02 7.38 -9.15
N TYR A 168 14.05 6.97 -9.98
CA TYR A 168 14.09 7.14 -11.43
C TYR A 168 14.26 8.61 -11.84
N TRP A 169 13.70 9.55 -11.07
CA TRP A 169 13.71 10.98 -11.41
C TRP A 169 15.08 11.63 -11.24
N SER A 170 15.82 11.25 -10.20
CA SER A 170 17.18 11.75 -9.97
C SER A 170 18.29 10.82 -10.46
N ASP A 171 17.94 9.66 -11.01
CA ASP A 171 18.85 8.60 -11.47
C ASP A 171 19.87 8.19 -10.39
N LYS A 172 19.38 8.06 -9.15
CA LYS A 172 20.21 7.81 -7.97
C LYS A 172 19.53 6.86 -7.01
N VAL A 173 20.33 6.09 -6.28
CA VAL A 173 19.84 5.39 -5.08
C VAL A 173 19.73 6.39 -3.94
N ARG A 174 18.52 6.56 -3.42
CA ARG A 174 18.20 7.40 -2.27
C ARG A 174 18.13 6.57 -0.99
N ARG A 175 18.20 7.27 0.13
CA ARG A 175 18.00 6.67 1.46
C ARG A 175 16.53 6.30 1.65
N SER A 176 16.22 5.61 2.75
CA SER A 176 14.84 5.45 3.19
C SER A 176 14.21 6.83 3.37
N ILE A 177 12.92 6.96 3.06
CA ILE A 177 12.15 8.19 3.25
C ILE A 177 12.03 8.59 4.73
N LEU A 178 12.09 7.62 5.65
CA LEU A 178 11.88 7.83 7.08
C LEU A 178 12.86 8.84 7.70
N PRO A 179 14.19 8.73 7.54
CA PRO A 179 15.13 9.74 8.04
C PRO A 179 14.98 11.10 7.35
N ASP A 180 14.67 11.14 6.04
CA ASP A 180 14.52 12.38 5.29
C ASP A 180 13.27 13.17 5.73
N ALA A 181 12.18 12.46 6.04
CA ALA A 181 10.92 13.03 6.54
C ALA A 181 10.97 13.42 8.03
N LYS A 182 11.97 12.95 8.80
CA LYS A 182 12.03 13.10 10.27
C LYS A 182 10.75 12.61 10.99
N ALA A 183 10.12 11.57 10.43
CA ALA A 183 8.93 10.95 11.01
C ALA A 183 9.30 9.96 12.12
N ASP A 184 8.37 9.75 13.06
CA ASP A 184 8.57 8.89 14.22
C ASP A 184 8.36 7.41 13.87
N LEU A 185 7.38 7.14 13.00
CA LEU A 185 7.06 5.82 12.45
C LEU A 185 6.71 5.92 10.96
N LEU A 186 7.08 4.89 10.22
CA LEU A 186 6.57 4.63 8.87
C LEU A 186 5.66 3.41 8.94
N VAL A 187 4.46 3.51 8.39
CA VAL A 187 3.54 2.38 8.19
C VAL A 187 3.50 2.00 6.71
N TYR A 188 3.63 0.71 6.43
CA TYR A 188 3.66 0.18 5.06
C TYR A 188 2.77 -1.04 4.93
N GLY A 189 2.42 -1.40 3.70
CA GLY A 189 1.44 -2.45 3.48
C GLY A 189 0.02 -1.91 3.48
N ASN A 190 -0.95 -2.83 3.51
CA ASN A 190 -2.29 -2.57 4.03
C ASN A 190 -2.18 -2.26 5.54
N ALA A 191 -2.14 -0.97 5.88
CA ALA A 191 -1.73 -0.47 7.20
C ALA A 191 -2.86 -0.40 8.23
N GLU A 192 -4.08 -0.81 7.90
CA GLU A 192 -5.28 -0.71 8.76
C GLU A 192 -5.02 -1.25 10.15
N ARG A 193 -4.51 -2.48 10.21
CA ARG A 193 -4.25 -3.18 11.47
C ARG A 193 -3.17 -2.49 12.31
N ALA A 194 -2.10 -2.03 11.66
CA ALA A 194 -1.01 -1.32 12.31
C ALA A 194 -1.49 0.03 12.86
N LEU A 195 -2.26 0.79 12.08
CA LEU A 195 -2.78 2.10 12.48
C LEU A 195 -3.79 1.99 13.62
N VAL A 196 -4.70 1.01 13.60
CA VAL A 196 -5.62 0.75 14.71
C VAL A 196 -4.84 0.46 15.99
N GLU A 197 -3.84 -0.41 15.93
CA GLU A 197 -3.02 -0.75 17.10
C GLU A 197 -2.21 0.45 17.62
N ILE A 198 -1.57 1.21 16.72
CA ILE A 198 -0.80 2.40 17.08
C ILE A 198 -1.71 3.46 17.72
N ALA A 199 -2.85 3.77 17.10
CA ALA A 199 -3.78 4.78 17.62
C ALA A 199 -4.28 4.42 19.02
N HIS A 200 -4.64 3.16 19.26
CA HIS A 200 -5.07 2.69 20.59
C HIS A 200 -3.94 2.67 21.62
N ARG A 201 -2.69 2.39 21.23
CA ARG A 201 -1.52 2.47 22.14
C ARG A 201 -1.22 3.92 22.51
N LEU A 202 -1.20 4.84 21.54
CA LEU A 202 -1.03 6.27 21.79
C LEU A 202 -2.15 6.83 22.67
N ALA A 203 -3.41 6.41 22.45
CA ALA A 203 -4.55 6.79 23.27
C ALA A 203 -4.47 6.29 24.72
N ARG A 204 -3.68 5.25 25.00
CA ARG A 204 -3.36 4.78 26.36
C ARG A 204 -2.12 5.44 26.96
N GLY A 205 -1.52 6.41 26.27
CA GLY A 205 -0.34 7.14 26.73
C GLY A 205 0.98 6.44 26.44
N THR A 206 1.02 5.35 25.65
CA THR A 206 2.29 4.77 25.22
C THR A 206 3.03 5.76 24.31
N PRO A 207 4.28 6.17 24.63
CA PRO A 207 5.05 7.05 23.77
C PRO A 207 5.27 6.45 22.38
N VAL A 208 5.20 7.25 21.32
CA VAL A 208 5.43 6.78 19.94
C VAL A 208 6.80 6.09 19.78
N GLY A 209 7.78 6.53 20.58
CA GLY A 209 9.13 5.98 20.61
C GLY A 209 9.24 4.55 21.19
N GLU A 210 8.21 4.04 21.84
CA GLU A 210 8.16 2.71 22.43
C GLU A 210 7.38 1.70 21.58
N ILE A 211 6.63 2.17 20.57
CA ILE A 211 5.85 1.32 19.68
C ILE A 211 6.78 0.73 18.60
N ARG A 212 7.47 -0.36 18.96
CA ARG A 212 8.52 -0.98 18.12
C ARG A 212 8.20 -2.38 17.62
N ASP A 213 7.10 -2.98 18.05
CA ASP A 213 6.72 -4.38 17.83
C ASP A 213 5.53 -4.56 16.87
N VAL A 214 4.93 -3.47 16.38
CA VAL A 214 3.77 -3.51 15.49
C VAL A 214 4.18 -3.93 14.07
N ARG A 215 3.54 -4.95 13.53
CA ARG A 215 3.79 -5.44 12.15
C ARG A 215 3.39 -4.38 11.12
N GLY A 216 4.10 -4.33 10.00
CA GLY A 216 3.87 -3.32 8.95
C GLY A 216 4.40 -1.94 9.31
N THR A 217 5.32 -1.84 10.28
CA THR A 217 5.95 -0.57 10.68
C THR A 217 7.45 -0.57 10.45
N ALA A 218 8.02 0.62 10.31
CA ALA A 218 9.45 0.86 10.29
C ALA A 218 9.81 2.06 11.16
N TYR A 219 11.00 2.03 11.76
CA TYR A 219 11.49 3.08 12.65
C TYR A 219 13.02 3.23 12.60
N MET A 220 13.52 4.38 13.05
CA MET A 220 14.96 4.63 13.15
C MET A 220 15.51 4.18 14.51
N THR A 221 16.57 3.37 14.52
CA THR A 221 17.27 2.92 15.74
C THR A 221 18.78 3.14 15.64
N SER A 222 19.47 3.28 16.78
CA SER A 222 20.94 3.35 16.87
C SER A 222 21.58 1.99 17.12
N CYS A 223 20.83 1.05 17.68
CA CYS A 223 21.31 -0.29 18.00
C CYS A 223 20.28 -1.36 17.61
N ILE A 224 20.75 -2.60 17.60
CA ILE A 224 19.91 -3.77 17.41
C ILE A 224 19.34 -4.11 18.79
N PRO A 225 18.01 -4.28 18.95
CA PRO A 225 17.43 -4.57 20.26
C PRO A 225 17.95 -5.90 20.82
N ASP A 226 18.01 -5.98 22.15
CA ASP A 226 18.49 -7.18 22.84
C ASP A 226 17.63 -8.43 22.51
N GLY A 227 18.29 -9.58 22.48
CA GLY A 227 17.64 -10.86 22.17
C GLY A 227 17.31 -11.09 20.69
N TRP A 228 17.79 -10.22 19.77
CA TRP A 228 17.67 -10.42 18.33
C TRP A 228 18.94 -11.04 17.73
N MET A 229 18.76 -12.14 17.00
CA MET A 229 19.79 -12.73 16.17
C MET A 229 19.89 -11.95 14.84
N VAL A 230 21.09 -11.52 14.49
CA VAL A 230 21.34 -10.83 13.23
C VAL A 230 21.85 -11.81 12.19
N MET A 231 21.14 -11.89 11.07
CA MET A 231 21.48 -12.74 9.94
C MET A 231 21.86 -11.85 8.76
N ASP A 232 23.04 -12.07 8.17
CA ASP A 232 23.45 -11.30 6.99
C ASP A 232 22.63 -11.71 5.76
N ALA A 233 22.27 -10.75 4.90
CA ALA A 233 21.54 -11.01 3.67
C ALA A 233 22.17 -12.12 2.80
N SER A 234 23.51 -12.21 2.78
CA SER A 234 24.26 -13.24 2.03
C SER A 234 24.04 -14.69 2.50
N THR A 235 23.43 -14.88 3.67
CA THR A 235 23.05 -16.20 4.19
C THR A 235 21.65 -16.63 3.74
N VAL A 236 20.84 -15.69 3.25
CA VAL A 236 19.48 -15.94 2.75
C VAL A 236 19.49 -16.19 1.24
N ASP A 237 20.28 -15.39 0.52
CA ASP A 237 20.53 -15.51 -0.91
C ASP A 237 21.96 -15.05 -1.18
N ARG A 238 22.57 -15.47 -2.29
CA ARG A 238 23.88 -14.98 -2.72
C ARG A 238 23.76 -14.39 -4.11
N PRO A 239 24.43 -13.25 -4.40
CA PRO A 239 24.52 -12.75 -5.75
C PRO A 239 25.12 -13.83 -6.66
N VAL A 240 24.41 -14.16 -7.73
CA VAL A 240 24.91 -15.01 -8.81
C VAL A 240 25.64 -14.15 -9.84
N ARG A 241 26.39 -14.79 -10.74
CA ARG A 241 27.07 -14.11 -11.84
C ARG A 241 26.04 -13.33 -12.66
N VAL A 242 26.33 -12.05 -12.91
CA VAL A 242 25.48 -11.22 -13.78
C VAL A 242 25.69 -11.70 -15.21
N GLU A 243 24.67 -12.34 -15.77
CA GLU A 243 24.64 -12.64 -17.20
C GLU A 243 24.43 -11.34 -17.98
N THR A 244 25.17 -11.17 -19.08
CA THR A 244 24.91 -10.09 -20.03
C THR A 244 23.63 -10.41 -20.78
N CYS A 245 22.51 -9.87 -20.31
CA CYS A 245 21.24 -10.00 -21.03
C CYS A 245 21.30 -9.14 -22.30
N THR A 246 21.34 -9.79 -23.46
CA THR A 246 21.13 -9.12 -24.75
C THR A 246 19.72 -8.55 -24.77
N ASN A 247 19.57 -7.28 -25.17
CA ASN A 247 18.25 -6.66 -25.25
C ASN A 247 17.40 -7.41 -26.28
N PRO A 248 16.24 -8.00 -25.91
CA PRO A 248 15.41 -8.78 -26.83
C PRO A 248 14.81 -7.94 -27.97
N TYR A 249 14.85 -6.61 -27.84
CA TYR A 249 14.42 -5.65 -28.87
C TYR A 249 15.57 -5.06 -29.68
N HIS A 250 16.83 -5.33 -29.31
CA HIS A 250 17.94 -5.11 -30.24
C HIS A 250 17.91 -6.25 -31.26
N ALA A 251 17.57 -5.92 -32.51
CA ALA A 251 17.74 -6.82 -33.63
C ALA A 251 19.19 -7.37 -33.62
N ALA A 252 19.32 -8.68 -33.74
CA ALA A 252 20.61 -9.33 -33.89
C ALA A 252 21.35 -8.71 -35.09
N GLY A 253 22.42 -7.97 -34.81
CA GLY A 253 23.19 -7.29 -35.84
C GLY A 253 24.21 -6.32 -35.30
N VAL A 254 25.21 -6.80 -34.56
CA VAL A 254 26.66 -6.63 -34.83
C VAL A 254 27.36 -7.66 -33.94
N CYS A 255 28.08 -8.57 -34.59
CA CYS A 255 28.86 -9.62 -33.95
C CYS A 255 30.20 -9.03 -33.52
N ASP A 256 30.37 -8.69 -32.25
CA ASP A 256 31.70 -8.56 -31.66
C ASP A 256 32.13 -9.93 -31.13
N LYS A 257 32.90 -10.62 -31.96
CA LYS A 257 33.58 -11.85 -31.58
C LYS A 257 34.58 -11.54 -30.48
N THR A 258 34.33 -11.99 -29.26
CA THR A 258 35.30 -12.67 -28.38
C THR A 258 34.64 -12.93 -27.04
N VAL A 259 34.40 -14.20 -26.70
CA VAL A 259 35.13 -14.98 -25.68
C VAL A 259 34.56 -16.40 -25.71
N SER A 260 35.48 -17.36 -25.76
CA SER A 260 35.25 -18.81 -25.80
C SER A 260 34.29 -19.33 -24.75
N GLU A 261 33.36 -20.16 -25.19
CA GLU A 261 32.49 -21.00 -24.37
C GLU A 261 33.32 -22.02 -23.57
N LYS A 262 33.07 -22.08 -22.27
CA LYS A 262 33.23 -23.31 -21.50
C LYS A 262 31.87 -23.66 -20.94
N GLU A 263 31.38 -24.83 -21.32
CA GLU A 263 30.18 -25.47 -20.78
C GLU A 263 30.28 -25.50 -19.25
N GLY A 264 29.41 -24.73 -18.60
CA GLY A 264 29.23 -24.78 -17.15
C GLY A 264 28.04 -25.66 -16.85
N GLU A 265 28.29 -26.78 -16.16
CA GLU A 265 27.29 -27.67 -15.58
C GLU A 265 26.14 -26.89 -14.93
N ALA A 266 24.93 -27.46 -15.02
CA ALA A 266 23.75 -26.98 -14.32
C ALA A 266 24.06 -26.78 -12.83
N VAL A 267 24.27 -25.52 -12.42
CA VAL A 267 24.52 -25.17 -11.02
C VAL A 267 23.21 -25.37 -10.27
N ALA A 268 23.08 -26.53 -9.63
CA ALA A 268 22.04 -26.78 -8.65
C ALA A 268 22.04 -25.62 -7.65
N ILE A 269 20.88 -24.99 -7.48
CA ILE A 269 20.69 -23.95 -6.46
C ILE A 269 20.87 -24.63 -5.09
N HIS A 270 22.09 -24.60 -4.57
CA HIS A 270 22.37 -25.03 -3.22
C HIS A 270 21.78 -24.00 -2.25
N PHE A 271 20.55 -24.25 -1.81
CA PHE A 271 20.08 -23.66 -0.56
C PHE A 271 20.98 -24.19 0.55
N SER A 272 21.99 -23.40 0.97
CA SER A 272 22.75 -23.72 2.16
C SER A 272 21.76 -23.84 3.31
N GLY A 273 21.60 -25.05 3.85
CA GLY A 273 20.61 -25.38 4.85
C GLY A 273 20.68 -24.39 6.02
N LEU A 274 19.62 -23.59 6.17
CA LEU A 274 19.40 -22.82 7.38
C LEU A 274 19.41 -23.80 8.56
N LYS A 275 20.25 -23.56 9.57
CA LYS A 275 20.25 -24.34 10.82
C LYS A 275 18.80 -24.51 11.29
N LYS A 276 18.39 -25.76 11.55
CA LYS A 276 17.01 -26.21 11.83
C LYS A 276 16.30 -25.51 13.02
N HIS A 277 16.96 -24.61 13.75
CA HIS A 277 16.43 -23.98 14.97
C HIS A 277 16.66 -22.46 15.06
N VAL A 278 16.52 -21.71 13.96
CA VAL A 278 16.52 -20.24 14.04
C VAL A 278 15.11 -19.74 14.35
N ASN A 279 14.91 -19.17 15.54
CA ASN A 279 13.65 -18.52 15.89
C ASN A 279 13.42 -17.29 14.99
N ARG A 280 12.53 -17.42 13.99
CA ARG A 280 12.26 -16.38 12.99
C ARG A 280 11.70 -15.11 13.61
N ASP A 281 10.92 -15.22 14.68
CA ASP A 281 10.32 -14.08 15.38
C ASP A 281 11.37 -13.22 16.11
N ARG A 282 12.57 -13.77 16.34
CA ARG A 282 13.72 -13.10 16.97
C ARG A 282 14.94 -13.04 16.06
N THR A 283 14.72 -13.10 14.74
CA THR A 283 15.79 -12.98 13.75
C THR A 283 15.54 -11.79 12.84
N VAL A 284 16.55 -10.94 12.68
CA VAL A 284 16.54 -9.79 11.78
C VAL A 284 17.54 -10.00 10.65
N ILE A 285 17.15 -9.68 9.42
CA ILE A 285 18.06 -9.76 8.27
C ILE A 285 18.70 -8.40 8.05
N ARG A 286 20.03 -8.37 8.10
CA ARG A 286 20.84 -7.20 7.76
C ARG A 286 20.96 -7.10 6.25
N LEU A 287 20.30 -6.12 5.67
CA LEU A 287 20.46 -5.75 4.26
C LEU A 287 21.81 -5.03 4.07
N PRO A 288 22.38 -5.06 2.85
CA PRO A 288 23.50 -4.18 2.51
C PRO A 288 23.15 -2.72 2.83
N SER A 289 24.10 -2.01 3.44
CA SER A 289 23.93 -0.61 3.82
C SER A 289 23.60 0.29 2.63
N TYR A 290 22.99 1.45 2.91
CA TYR A 290 22.75 2.48 1.89
C TYR A 290 24.01 2.79 1.06
N ASN A 291 25.16 2.97 1.72
CA ASN A 291 26.41 3.31 1.03
C ASN A 291 26.89 2.19 0.09
N GLN A 292 26.61 0.93 0.43
CA GLN A 292 26.96 -0.21 -0.42
C GLN A 292 26.03 -0.30 -1.63
N VAL A 293 24.70 -0.21 -1.44
CA VAL A 293 23.74 -0.32 -2.54
C VAL A 293 23.77 0.90 -3.47
N ALA A 294 24.19 2.07 -2.98
CA ALA A 294 24.34 3.27 -3.80
C ALA A 294 25.53 3.20 -4.77
N ARG A 295 26.53 2.34 -4.49
CA ARG A 295 27.75 2.21 -5.30
C ARG A 295 27.79 0.95 -6.15
N ASP A 296 26.95 -0.02 -5.85
CA ASP A 296 27.01 -1.35 -6.45
C ASP A 296 25.59 -1.82 -6.85
N LYS A 297 25.36 -1.88 -8.17
CA LYS A 297 24.09 -2.30 -8.78
C LYS A 297 23.73 -3.75 -8.43
N VAL A 298 24.72 -4.63 -8.28
CA VAL A 298 24.50 -6.04 -7.92
C VAL A 298 24.04 -6.14 -6.47
N ARG A 299 24.67 -5.38 -5.56
CA ARG A 299 24.22 -5.31 -4.16
C ARG A 299 22.83 -4.69 -4.03
N TYR A 300 22.49 -3.70 -4.86
CA TYR A 300 21.13 -3.16 -4.90
C TYR A 300 20.11 -4.21 -5.35
N ALA A 301 20.37 -4.92 -6.45
CA ALA A 301 19.49 -5.99 -6.94
C ALA A 301 19.33 -7.12 -5.91
N HIS A 302 20.43 -7.52 -5.27
CA HIS A 302 20.40 -8.52 -4.20
C HIS A 302 19.58 -8.05 -2.99
N ALA A 303 19.77 -6.81 -2.53
CA ALA A 303 18.98 -6.24 -1.44
C ALA A 303 17.47 -6.22 -1.77
N SER A 304 17.12 -5.84 -3.01
CA SER A 304 15.73 -5.86 -3.50
C SER A 304 15.16 -7.28 -3.49
N ARG A 305 15.92 -8.28 -3.96
CA ARG A 305 15.47 -9.68 -3.96
C ARG A 305 15.19 -10.21 -2.55
N ILE A 306 16.09 -9.96 -1.60
CA ILE A 306 15.89 -10.33 -0.18
C ILE A 306 14.64 -9.65 0.38
N PHE A 307 14.50 -8.36 0.13
CA PHE A 307 13.33 -7.60 0.55
C PHE A 307 12.02 -8.19 0.00
N HIS A 308 11.98 -8.58 -1.28
CA HIS A 308 10.81 -9.24 -1.87
C HIS A 308 10.55 -10.62 -1.27
N LEU A 309 11.58 -11.38 -0.87
CA LEU A 309 11.43 -12.65 -0.17
C LEU A 309 10.78 -12.50 1.22
N GLU A 310 10.97 -11.35 1.88
CA GLU A 310 10.40 -11.04 3.20
C GLU A 310 9.05 -10.30 3.12
N THR A 311 8.33 -10.43 1.99
CA THR A 311 6.96 -9.89 1.83
C THR A 311 5.86 -10.85 2.28
N ASN A 312 6.17 -12.13 2.54
CA ASN A 312 5.17 -13.11 2.98
C ASN A 312 4.90 -12.98 4.48
N PRO A 313 3.71 -12.52 4.93
CA PRO A 313 3.43 -12.34 6.36
C PRO A 313 3.52 -13.61 7.20
N GLY A 314 3.34 -14.79 6.59
CA GLY A 314 3.43 -16.08 7.30
C GLY A 314 4.84 -16.51 7.70
N ASN A 315 5.88 -16.00 7.02
CA ASN A 315 7.28 -16.37 7.32
C ASN A 315 8.29 -15.22 7.29
N ALA A 316 7.85 -14.01 6.98
CA ALA A 316 8.73 -12.86 6.87
C ALA A 316 9.44 -12.57 8.20
N ARG A 317 10.71 -12.22 8.09
CA ARG A 317 11.55 -11.75 9.20
C ARG A 317 11.58 -10.23 9.24
N ALA A 318 12.03 -9.67 10.36
CA ALA A 318 12.38 -8.26 10.41
C ALA A 318 13.56 -7.98 9.48
N LEU A 319 13.63 -6.77 8.94
CA LEU A 319 14.75 -6.29 8.14
C LEU A 319 15.43 -5.13 8.87
N ILE A 320 16.74 -5.00 8.69
CA ILE A 320 17.50 -3.85 9.16
C ILE A 320 18.45 -3.37 8.06
N GLN A 321 18.47 -2.07 7.80
CA GLN A 321 19.38 -1.45 6.85
C GLN A 321 20.10 -0.26 7.48
N GLN A 322 21.42 -0.20 7.31
CA GLN A 322 22.22 0.90 7.83
C GLN A 322 22.12 2.14 6.92
N HIS A 323 21.81 3.29 7.52
CA HIS A 323 21.79 4.62 6.91
C HIS A 323 22.67 5.58 7.74
N GLY A 324 23.95 5.69 7.37
CA GLY A 324 24.93 6.46 8.14
C GLY A 324 25.24 5.79 9.49
N ARG A 325 25.07 6.52 10.59
CA ARG A 325 25.32 6.03 11.96
C ARG A 325 24.13 5.30 12.60
N ARG A 326 22.97 5.31 11.94
CA ARG A 326 21.72 4.71 12.44
C ARG A 326 21.24 3.62 11.48
N PHE A 327 20.23 2.89 11.92
CA PHE A 327 19.56 1.86 11.17
C PHE A 327 18.10 2.21 10.96
N VAL A 328 17.58 1.83 9.80
CA VAL A 328 16.13 1.68 9.58
C VAL A 328 15.80 0.23 9.94
N TRP A 329 14.92 0.06 10.92
CA TRP A 329 14.32 -1.22 11.28
C TRP A 329 12.98 -1.36 10.58
N LEU A 330 12.69 -2.52 10.01
CA LEU A 330 11.39 -2.87 9.46
C LEU A 330 10.85 -4.11 10.16
N ASN A 331 9.72 -3.96 10.83
CA ASN A 331 8.96 -5.09 11.34
C ASN A 331 8.38 -5.90 10.19
N PRO A 332 8.09 -7.21 10.36
CA PRO A 332 7.46 -8.03 9.34
C PRO A 332 6.15 -7.41 8.80
N PRO A 333 5.75 -7.70 7.54
CA PRO A 333 4.57 -7.12 6.90
C PRO A 333 3.28 -7.42 7.69
N PRO A 334 2.26 -6.56 7.55
CA PRO A 334 1.00 -6.73 8.25
C PRO A 334 0.33 -8.05 7.86
N VAL A 335 -0.40 -8.64 8.79
CA VAL A 335 -1.26 -9.80 8.47
C VAL A 335 -2.48 -9.27 7.71
N PRO A 336 -2.79 -9.84 6.53
CA PRO A 336 -3.94 -9.43 5.71
C PRO A 336 -5.25 -9.40 6.50
N LEU A 337 -6.19 -8.56 6.07
CA LEU A 337 -7.54 -8.55 6.61
C LEU A 337 -8.29 -9.82 6.19
N THR A 338 -9.10 -10.32 7.09
CA THR A 338 -10.10 -11.34 6.77
C THR A 338 -11.18 -10.75 5.86
N THR A 339 -11.93 -11.59 5.14
CA THR A 339 -13.06 -11.14 4.32
C THR A 339 -14.08 -10.33 5.12
N SER A 340 -14.40 -10.75 6.35
CA SER A 340 -15.33 -10.01 7.22
C SER A 340 -14.80 -8.63 7.63
N GLU A 341 -13.51 -8.51 7.94
CA GLU A 341 -12.90 -7.22 8.24
C GLU A 341 -12.89 -6.31 7.01
N LEU A 342 -12.56 -6.87 5.83
CA LEU A 342 -12.50 -6.12 4.58
C LEU A 342 -13.89 -5.65 4.13
N ASP A 343 -14.92 -6.48 4.28
CA ASP A 343 -16.31 -6.12 3.98
C ASP A 343 -16.76 -4.97 4.87
N ARG A 344 -16.58 -5.07 6.20
CA ARG A 344 -16.92 -4.01 7.15
C ARG A 344 -16.20 -2.69 6.86
N LEU A 345 -14.96 -2.76 6.39
CA LEU A 345 -14.17 -1.59 6.02
C LEU A 345 -14.73 -0.87 4.78
N HIS A 346 -15.22 -1.61 3.78
CA HIS A 346 -15.83 -1.03 2.57
C HIS A 346 -17.29 -0.62 2.80
N GLU A 347 -17.93 -1.12 3.84
CA GLU A 347 -19.30 -0.80 4.25
C GLU A 347 -19.39 0.34 5.29
N LEU A 348 -18.26 0.97 5.63
CA LEU A 348 -18.26 2.20 6.43
C LEU A 348 -19.08 3.31 5.74
N PRO A 349 -19.59 4.30 6.48
CA PRO A 349 -20.52 5.31 5.96
C PRO A 349 -19.82 6.38 5.11
N TYR A 350 -19.31 5.99 3.94
CA TYR A 350 -18.73 6.89 2.95
C TYR A 350 -19.82 7.70 2.25
N THR A 351 -19.60 9.00 2.05
CA THR A 351 -20.49 9.82 1.21
C THR A 351 -20.35 9.49 -0.28
N ARG A 352 -19.21 8.88 -0.67
CA ARG A 352 -18.79 8.59 -2.06
C ARG A 352 -18.71 9.84 -2.93
N ARG A 353 -18.55 11.01 -2.33
CA ARG A 353 -18.52 12.32 -2.99
C ARG A 353 -17.28 13.12 -2.59
N PRO A 354 -16.85 14.09 -3.41
CA PRO A 354 -15.92 15.13 -2.99
C PRO A 354 -16.43 15.86 -1.76
N HIS A 355 -15.51 16.35 -0.94
CA HIS A 355 -15.85 17.18 0.21
C HIS A 355 -16.68 18.40 -0.22
N PRO A 356 -17.73 18.80 0.53
CA PRO A 356 -18.60 19.92 0.17
C PRO A 356 -17.87 21.25 -0.02
N ALA A 357 -16.74 21.46 0.66
CA ALA A 357 -15.91 22.67 0.53
C ALA A 357 -15.40 22.92 -0.90
N TYR A 358 -15.38 21.90 -1.77
CA TYR A 358 -15.00 22.06 -3.17
C TYR A 358 -16.14 22.57 -4.06
N GLY A 359 -17.36 22.68 -3.54
CA GLY A 359 -18.54 23.09 -4.30
C GLY A 359 -18.77 22.20 -5.52
N GLY A 360 -18.81 22.81 -6.71
CA GLY A 360 -18.97 22.11 -8.00
C GLY A 360 -17.66 21.77 -8.71
N ALA A 361 -16.50 21.91 -8.06
CA ALA A 361 -15.22 21.69 -8.71
C ALA A 361 -15.08 20.25 -9.22
N ARG A 362 -14.67 20.12 -10.48
CA ARG A 362 -14.43 18.83 -11.11
C ARG A 362 -13.18 18.17 -10.51
N ILE A 363 -13.30 16.92 -10.03
CA ILE A 363 -12.16 16.10 -9.59
C ILE A 363 -12.04 14.89 -10.53
N PRO A 364 -11.10 14.89 -11.50
CA PRO A 364 -11.03 13.86 -12.54
C PRO A 364 -10.93 12.42 -12.01
N ALA A 365 -10.15 12.20 -10.95
CA ALA A 365 -9.99 10.89 -10.33
C ALA A 365 -11.30 10.37 -9.74
N TRP A 366 -12.11 11.23 -9.12
CA TRP A 366 -13.43 10.85 -8.61
C TRP A 366 -14.41 10.49 -9.73
N GLU A 367 -14.45 11.27 -10.82
CA GLU A 367 -15.31 10.98 -11.96
C GLU A 367 -15.04 9.59 -12.56
N MET A 368 -13.76 9.20 -12.63
CA MET A 368 -13.33 7.90 -13.13
C MET A 368 -13.82 6.74 -12.23
N ILE A 369 -13.75 6.92 -10.91
CA ILE A 369 -13.93 5.82 -9.94
C ILE A 369 -15.29 5.80 -9.25
N ARG A 370 -16.14 6.82 -9.39
CA ARG A 370 -17.42 6.92 -8.64
C ARG A 370 -18.38 5.75 -8.86
N PHE A 371 -18.25 5.05 -9.99
CA PHE A 371 -19.01 3.84 -10.34
C PHE A 371 -18.15 2.57 -10.42
N SER A 372 -16.94 2.60 -9.85
CA SER A 372 -16.03 1.46 -9.75
C SER A 372 -16.15 0.81 -8.37
N VAL A 373 -16.05 -0.51 -8.34
CA VAL A 373 -16.08 -1.32 -7.11
C VAL A 373 -14.83 -2.18 -7.04
N ASN A 374 -14.08 -2.02 -5.95
CA ASN A 374 -12.93 -2.86 -5.65
C ASN A 374 -13.39 -4.18 -5.00
N ILE A 375 -13.04 -5.32 -5.60
CA ILE A 375 -13.42 -6.66 -5.13
C ILE A 375 -12.26 -7.39 -4.43
N THR A 376 -11.02 -6.94 -4.62
CA THR A 376 -9.83 -7.64 -4.16
C THR A 376 -8.62 -6.74 -3.98
N ARG A 377 -7.74 -7.10 -3.05
CA ARG A 377 -6.40 -6.51 -2.85
C ARG A 377 -5.29 -7.55 -2.91
N GLY A 378 -4.08 -7.09 -3.16
CA GLY A 378 -2.87 -7.90 -3.25
C GLY A 378 -2.66 -8.52 -4.63
N CYS A 379 -1.42 -8.96 -4.89
CA CYS A 379 -1.07 -9.62 -6.15
C CYS A 379 0.10 -10.59 -5.92
N PHE A 380 -0.08 -11.87 -6.26
CA PHE A 380 0.98 -12.88 -6.20
C PHE A 380 1.83 -12.98 -7.48
N GLY A 381 1.68 -12.00 -8.38
CA GLY A 381 2.34 -11.98 -9.67
C GLY A 381 3.86 -11.99 -9.58
N GLY A 382 4.42 -11.36 -8.56
CA GLY A 382 5.86 -11.37 -8.29
C GLY A 382 6.69 -10.62 -9.32
N CYS A 383 6.11 -9.61 -9.99
CA CYS A 383 6.87 -8.76 -10.90
C CYS A 383 7.96 -8.01 -10.11
N THR A 384 9.15 -7.91 -10.69
CA THR A 384 10.28 -7.23 -10.04
C THR A 384 9.97 -5.74 -9.88
N PHE A 385 10.19 -5.19 -8.67
CA PHE A 385 9.88 -3.79 -8.33
C PHE A 385 8.38 -3.45 -8.42
N CYS A 386 7.51 -4.46 -8.22
CA CYS A 386 6.07 -4.27 -8.29
C CYS A 386 5.55 -3.47 -7.10
N SER A 387 4.95 -2.32 -7.38
CA SER A 387 4.31 -1.48 -6.37
C SER A 387 3.18 -2.21 -5.64
N ILE A 388 2.39 -3.04 -6.32
CA ILE A 388 1.26 -3.77 -5.72
C ILE A 388 1.76 -4.77 -4.69
N THR A 389 2.76 -5.60 -5.02
CA THR A 389 3.30 -6.58 -4.06
C THR A 389 3.96 -5.88 -2.87
N GLU A 390 4.66 -4.77 -3.11
CA GLU A 390 5.34 -4.02 -2.06
C GLU A 390 4.40 -3.22 -1.15
N HIS A 391 3.26 -2.75 -1.68
CA HIS A 391 2.29 -1.90 -0.97
C HIS A 391 1.06 -2.65 -0.46
N GLU A 392 0.45 -3.54 -1.24
CA GLU A 392 -0.73 -4.30 -0.79
C GLU A 392 -0.36 -5.69 -0.27
N GLY A 393 0.81 -6.20 -0.66
CA GLY A 393 1.26 -7.53 -0.33
C GLY A 393 0.94 -8.57 -1.40
N ARG A 394 1.49 -9.77 -1.19
CA ARG A 394 1.37 -10.89 -2.13
C ARG A 394 0.13 -11.76 -1.92
N ILE A 395 -0.54 -11.62 -0.78
CA ILE A 395 -1.69 -12.45 -0.41
C ILE A 395 -2.96 -11.77 -0.90
N ILE A 396 -3.79 -12.52 -1.61
CA ILE A 396 -5.07 -12.04 -2.09
C ILE A 396 -6.02 -11.88 -0.91
N GLN A 397 -6.60 -10.69 -0.79
CA GLN A 397 -7.69 -10.39 0.14
C GLN A 397 -8.93 -10.11 -0.70
N SER A 398 -9.97 -10.93 -0.54
CA SER A 398 -11.18 -10.81 -1.35
C SER A 398 -12.38 -10.48 -0.47
N ARG A 399 -13.21 -9.56 -0.96
CA ARG A 399 -14.50 -9.22 -0.36
C ARG A 399 -15.52 -10.33 -0.60
N SER A 400 -16.55 -10.41 0.24
CA SER A 400 -17.67 -11.30 -0.02
C SER A 400 -18.47 -10.81 -1.22
N GLU A 401 -19.13 -11.74 -1.92
CA GLU A 401 -20.03 -11.38 -3.02
C GLU A 401 -21.16 -10.50 -2.50
N ASP A 402 -21.69 -10.78 -1.30
CA ASP A 402 -22.78 -9.99 -0.72
C ASP A 402 -22.37 -8.54 -0.42
N SER A 403 -21.16 -8.31 0.10
CA SER A 403 -20.66 -6.95 0.32
C SER A 403 -20.50 -6.18 -0.99
N ILE A 404 -20.00 -6.86 -2.03
CA ILE A 404 -19.83 -6.26 -3.36
C ILE A 404 -21.19 -5.89 -3.97
N ILE A 405 -22.19 -6.78 -3.87
CA ILE A 405 -23.53 -6.51 -4.38
C ILE A 405 -24.18 -5.35 -3.62
N ARG A 406 -24.08 -5.30 -2.28
CA ARG A 406 -24.58 -4.16 -1.50
C ARG A 406 -23.93 -2.84 -1.90
N GLU A 407 -22.65 -2.84 -2.22
CA GLU A 407 -21.98 -1.62 -2.71
C GLU A 407 -22.48 -1.21 -4.10
N ILE A 408 -22.72 -2.16 -5.01
CA ILE A 408 -23.32 -1.89 -6.31
C ILE A 408 -24.72 -1.27 -6.14
N GLU A 409 -25.52 -1.79 -5.22
CA GLU A 409 -26.84 -1.23 -4.88
C GLU A 409 -26.73 0.18 -4.28
N ALA A 410 -25.78 0.39 -3.36
CA ALA A 410 -25.52 1.72 -2.79
C ALA A 410 -25.08 2.73 -3.87
N ILE A 411 -24.24 2.32 -4.83
CA ILE A 411 -23.87 3.16 -5.98
C ILE A 411 -25.11 3.54 -6.79
N ARG A 412 -25.94 2.55 -7.14
CA ARG A 412 -27.18 2.75 -7.90
C ARG A 412 -28.11 3.76 -7.21
N ASP A 413 -28.24 3.65 -5.88
CA ASP A 413 -29.25 4.37 -5.12
C ASP A 413 -28.77 5.76 -4.65
N GLN A 414 -27.47 5.95 -4.42
CA GLN A 414 -26.96 7.13 -3.70
C GLN A 414 -26.00 8.00 -4.52
N VAL A 415 -25.37 7.47 -5.57
CA VAL A 415 -24.34 8.20 -6.33
C VAL A 415 -25.00 8.94 -7.51
N PRO A 416 -24.90 10.29 -7.57
CA PRO A 416 -25.53 11.07 -8.63
C PRO A 416 -25.00 10.69 -10.03
N GLY A 417 -25.91 10.68 -11.00
CA GLY A 417 -25.56 10.44 -12.41
C GLY A 417 -25.30 8.98 -12.77
N PHE A 418 -25.74 8.01 -11.94
CA PHE A 418 -25.64 6.60 -12.28
C PHE A 418 -26.54 6.26 -13.49
N THR A 419 -25.94 5.74 -14.56
CA THR A 419 -26.63 5.44 -15.84
C THR A 419 -27.03 3.97 -15.98
N GLY A 420 -26.74 3.16 -14.97
CA GLY A 420 -26.82 1.70 -15.03
C GLY A 420 -25.49 1.01 -15.38
N HIS A 421 -24.39 1.76 -15.52
CA HIS A 421 -23.08 1.20 -15.85
C HIS A 421 -22.14 1.23 -14.63
N ILE A 422 -21.67 0.05 -14.23
CA ILE A 422 -20.52 -0.10 -13.33
C ILE A 422 -19.26 0.01 -14.19
N SER A 423 -18.41 1.01 -13.90
CA SER A 423 -17.26 1.36 -14.74
C SER A 423 -16.10 0.39 -14.58
N ASP A 424 -15.98 -0.24 -13.43
CA ASP A 424 -15.04 -1.33 -13.17
C ASP A 424 -15.52 -2.19 -11.99
N LEU A 425 -15.39 -3.51 -12.12
CA LEU A 425 -15.59 -4.46 -11.03
C LEU A 425 -14.32 -5.30 -10.87
N GLY A 426 -13.35 -4.75 -10.14
CA GLY A 426 -11.96 -5.22 -10.23
C GLY A 426 -11.10 -4.85 -9.04
N GLY A 427 -9.82 -4.60 -9.28
CA GLY A 427 -8.81 -4.40 -8.26
C GLY A 427 -7.42 -4.38 -8.92
N PRO A 428 -6.34 -4.56 -8.15
CA PRO A 428 -4.98 -4.54 -8.69
C PRO A 428 -4.76 -5.56 -9.81
N THR A 429 -5.50 -6.67 -9.77
CA THR A 429 -5.62 -7.63 -10.87
C THR A 429 -7.01 -8.25 -10.84
N ALA A 430 -7.81 -8.03 -11.89
CA ALA A 430 -9.23 -8.40 -11.91
C ALA A 430 -9.46 -9.91 -11.69
N ASN A 431 -8.64 -10.74 -12.34
CA ASN A 431 -8.83 -12.19 -12.36
C ASN A 431 -8.15 -12.97 -11.22
N MET A 432 -7.79 -12.29 -10.11
CA MET A 432 -7.22 -12.94 -8.93
C MET A 432 -8.23 -13.13 -7.78
N TYR A 433 -9.49 -12.72 -7.94
CA TYR A 433 -10.51 -12.83 -6.91
C TYR A 433 -10.65 -14.27 -6.37
N ARG A 434 -10.51 -14.42 -5.04
CA ARG A 434 -10.53 -15.69 -4.29
C ARG A 434 -9.46 -16.73 -4.67
N LEU A 435 -8.51 -16.40 -5.54
CA LEU A 435 -7.39 -17.28 -5.84
C LEU A 435 -6.42 -17.34 -4.66
N LYS A 436 -6.07 -18.54 -4.24
CA LYS A 436 -5.19 -18.79 -3.09
C LYS A 436 -4.46 -20.12 -3.21
N CYS A 437 -3.48 -20.36 -2.35
CA CYS A 437 -2.84 -21.67 -2.28
C CYS A 437 -3.84 -22.76 -1.85
N ARG A 438 -3.55 -24.01 -2.21
CA ARG A 438 -4.36 -25.16 -1.82
C ARG A 438 -4.43 -25.40 -0.31
N SER A 439 -3.47 -24.87 0.46
CA SER A 439 -3.41 -24.95 1.93
C SER A 439 -2.74 -23.70 2.50
N GLU A 440 -3.25 -23.22 3.65
CA GLU A 440 -2.67 -22.10 4.40
C GLU A 440 -1.26 -22.41 4.92
N ALA A 441 -0.98 -23.67 5.26
CA ALA A 441 0.35 -24.09 5.71
C ALA A 441 1.40 -23.89 4.60
N ILE A 442 1.04 -24.24 3.36
CA ILE A 442 1.90 -24.04 2.19
C ILE A 442 2.10 -22.55 1.93
N GLU A 443 1.01 -21.77 1.94
CA GLU A 443 1.06 -20.33 1.71
C GLU A 443 1.95 -19.63 2.74
N SER A 444 1.76 -19.95 4.02
CA SER A 444 2.51 -19.35 5.12
C SER A 444 3.99 -19.71 5.09
N ALA A 445 4.35 -20.91 4.62
CA ALA A 445 5.75 -21.35 4.49
C ALA A 445 6.41 -20.92 3.16
N CYS A 446 5.64 -20.46 2.18
CA CYS A 446 6.11 -20.22 0.81
C CYS A 446 7.15 -19.09 0.73
N ARG A 447 8.25 -19.37 -0.01
CA ARG A 447 9.34 -18.42 -0.28
C ARG A 447 9.51 -18.08 -1.76
N ARG A 448 8.65 -18.59 -2.65
CA ARG A 448 8.70 -18.24 -4.09
C ARG A 448 8.46 -16.74 -4.27
N LEU A 449 9.20 -16.08 -5.15
CA LEU A 449 8.97 -14.68 -5.49
C LEU A 449 7.71 -14.47 -6.32
N SER A 450 7.42 -15.43 -7.21
CA SER A 450 6.24 -15.42 -8.07
C SER A 450 5.52 -16.77 -8.01
N CYS A 451 4.19 -16.72 -8.04
CA CYS A 451 3.34 -17.90 -8.17
C CYS A 451 3.07 -18.30 -9.64
N VAL A 452 3.51 -17.48 -10.59
CA VAL A 452 3.12 -17.54 -12.01
C VAL A 452 4.33 -17.52 -12.94
N PHE A 453 5.54 -17.49 -12.39
CA PHE A 453 6.80 -17.55 -13.13
C PHE A 453 7.74 -18.62 -12.51
N PRO A 454 8.52 -19.37 -13.32
CA PRO A 454 8.46 -19.43 -14.79
C PRO A 454 7.15 -20.05 -15.30
N ASP A 455 6.54 -20.92 -14.49
CA ASP A 455 5.22 -21.49 -14.71
C ASP A 455 4.31 -21.24 -13.50
N ILE A 456 3.00 -21.42 -13.72
CA ILE A 456 2.00 -21.43 -12.66
C ILE A 456 2.33 -22.52 -11.64
N CYS A 457 2.45 -22.11 -10.38
CA CYS A 457 2.74 -22.99 -9.27
C CYS A 457 1.64 -24.05 -9.10
N GLY A 458 1.99 -25.33 -9.07
CA GLY A 458 1.03 -26.43 -8.85
C GLY A 458 0.32 -26.41 -7.48
N ASN A 459 0.74 -25.54 -6.55
CA ASN A 459 0.03 -25.33 -5.29
C ASN A 459 -1.03 -24.21 -5.38
N LEU A 460 -1.04 -23.40 -6.44
CA LEU A 460 -1.98 -22.29 -6.62
C LEU A 460 -3.28 -22.83 -7.22
N LYS A 461 -4.42 -22.54 -6.58
CA LYS A 461 -5.73 -22.77 -7.18
C LYS A 461 -6.02 -21.63 -8.14
N THR A 462 -6.33 -21.97 -9.40
CA THR A 462 -6.60 -21.01 -10.49
C THR A 462 -8.06 -21.08 -10.98
N ASP A 463 -8.97 -21.51 -10.11
CA ASP A 463 -10.40 -21.61 -10.43
C ASP A 463 -11.05 -20.21 -10.44
N HIS A 464 -11.58 -19.82 -11.61
CA HIS A 464 -12.27 -18.53 -11.80
C HIS A 464 -13.78 -18.63 -11.56
N GLY A 465 -14.34 -19.79 -11.22
CA GLY A 465 -15.76 -20.00 -10.96
C GLY A 465 -16.38 -18.96 -10.01
N PRO A 466 -15.77 -18.64 -8.85
CA PRO A 466 -16.29 -17.62 -7.96
C PRO A 466 -16.36 -16.21 -8.58
N LEU A 467 -15.39 -15.85 -9.42
CA LEU A 467 -15.37 -14.55 -10.10
C LEU A 467 -16.46 -14.47 -11.18
N ILE A 468 -16.62 -15.54 -11.96
CA ILE A 468 -17.69 -15.66 -12.96
C ILE A 468 -19.08 -15.56 -12.29
N SER A 469 -19.27 -16.26 -11.16
CA SER A 469 -20.49 -16.18 -10.35
C SER A 469 -20.79 -14.73 -9.93
N LEU A 470 -19.77 -14.03 -9.41
CA LEU A 470 -19.88 -12.64 -9.01
C LEU A 470 -20.28 -11.73 -10.19
N TYR A 471 -19.63 -11.87 -11.35
CA TYR A 471 -19.96 -11.06 -12.53
C TYR A 471 -21.41 -11.28 -12.98
N ARG A 472 -21.85 -12.54 -13.05
CA ARG A 472 -23.23 -12.89 -13.41
C ARG A 472 -24.23 -12.32 -12.41
N ARG A 473 -23.91 -12.40 -11.11
CA ARG A 473 -24.76 -11.86 -10.05
C ARG A 473 -24.84 -10.33 -10.10
N ALA A 474 -23.71 -9.65 -10.28
CA ALA A 474 -23.64 -8.20 -10.41
C ALA A 474 -24.49 -7.68 -11.58
N ARG A 475 -24.46 -8.39 -12.72
CA ARG A 475 -25.28 -8.03 -13.90
C ARG A 475 -26.77 -8.28 -13.73
N ARG A 476 -27.19 -9.10 -12.76
CA ARG A 476 -28.61 -9.36 -12.44
C ARG A 476 -29.19 -8.35 -11.44
N VAL A 477 -28.37 -7.47 -10.86
CA VAL A 477 -28.85 -6.42 -9.95
C VAL A 477 -29.78 -5.48 -10.72
N ARG A 478 -31.01 -5.30 -10.22
CA ARG A 478 -32.00 -4.41 -10.84
C ARG A 478 -31.43 -3.00 -10.97
N GLY A 479 -31.53 -2.42 -12.17
CA GLY A 479 -31.00 -1.09 -12.49
C GLY A 479 -29.56 -1.10 -13.03
N VAL A 480 -28.85 -2.22 -12.93
CA VAL A 480 -27.55 -2.42 -13.61
C VAL A 480 -27.81 -2.92 -15.03
N LYS A 481 -27.29 -2.21 -16.02
CA LYS A 481 -27.35 -2.53 -17.45
C LYS A 481 -26.05 -3.17 -17.94
N LYS A 482 -24.91 -2.67 -17.45
CA LYS A 482 -23.58 -3.13 -17.87
C LYS A 482 -22.60 -3.11 -16.71
N VAL A 483 -21.76 -4.14 -16.65
CA VAL A 483 -20.61 -4.22 -15.74
C VAL A 483 -19.36 -4.34 -16.59
N LEU A 484 -18.50 -3.33 -16.54
CA LEU A 484 -17.23 -3.30 -17.25
C LEU A 484 -16.10 -3.78 -16.34
N ILE A 485 -15.06 -4.32 -16.96
CA ILE A 485 -13.79 -4.68 -16.30
C ILE A 485 -12.69 -3.85 -16.95
N ALA A 486 -12.30 -2.77 -16.28
CA ALA A 486 -11.22 -1.87 -16.70
C ALA A 486 -9.91 -2.16 -15.95
N SER A 487 -9.95 -3.04 -14.95
CA SER A 487 -8.78 -3.55 -14.24
C SER A 487 -7.93 -4.52 -15.08
N GLY A 488 -6.61 -4.54 -14.83
CA GLY A 488 -5.68 -5.40 -15.55
C GLY A 488 -5.94 -6.90 -15.36
N VAL A 489 -5.77 -7.69 -16.42
CA VAL A 489 -5.97 -9.14 -16.44
C VAL A 489 -4.64 -9.85 -16.65
N ARG A 490 -4.42 -10.93 -15.89
CA ARG A 490 -3.28 -11.83 -16.09
C ARG A 490 -3.60 -12.89 -17.12
N TYR A 491 -3.03 -12.74 -18.31
CA TYR A 491 -3.25 -13.67 -19.43
C TYR A 491 -2.84 -15.10 -19.13
N ASP A 492 -1.74 -15.29 -18.38
CA ASP A 492 -1.28 -16.61 -17.94
C ASP A 492 -2.34 -17.37 -17.13
N LEU A 493 -3.13 -16.66 -16.32
CA LEU A 493 -4.25 -17.23 -15.56
C LEU A 493 -5.53 -17.32 -16.41
N ALA A 494 -5.82 -16.30 -17.22
CA ALA A 494 -7.06 -16.22 -18.00
C ALA A 494 -7.16 -17.37 -19.02
N ILE A 495 -6.05 -17.74 -19.68
CA ILE A 495 -6.01 -18.82 -20.67
C ILE A 495 -6.36 -20.18 -20.05
N ARG A 496 -6.21 -20.35 -18.73
CA ARG A 496 -6.61 -21.58 -18.01
C ARG A 496 -8.12 -21.72 -17.84
N SER A 497 -8.90 -20.66 -18.10
CA SER A 497 -10.36 -20.67 -17.96
C SER A 497 -11.02 -20.08 -19.22
N PRO A 498 -11.34 -20.92 -20.23
CA PRO A 498 -12.07 -20.48 -21.41
C PRO A 498 -13.43 -19.86 -21.08
N GLU A 499 -14.09 -20.31 -20.00
CA GLU A 499 -15.34 -19.73 -19.51
C GLU A 499 -15.14 -18.29 -19.03
N TYR A 500 -14.10 -18.02 -18.24
CA TYR A 500 -13.78 -16.66 -17.80
C TYR A 500 -13.50 -15.72 -18.97
N VAL A 501 -12.73 -16.18 -19.96
CA VAL A 501 -12.43 -15.38 -21.16
C VAL A 501 -13.73 -15.07 -21.93
N ARG A 502 -14.60 -16.07 -22.12
CA ARG A 502 -15.92 -15.86 -22.75
C ARG A 502 -16.74 -14.83 -21.98
N GLU A 503 -16.82 -14.97 -20.66
CA GLU A 503 -17.56 -14.06 -19.78
C GLU A 503 -17.05 -12.61 -19.85
N LEU A 504 -15.75 -12.42 -20.09
CA LEU A 504 -15.09 -11.12 -20.23
C LEU A 504 -15.31 -10.47 -21.60
N VAL A 505 -15.33 -11.24 -22.69
CA VAL A 505 -15.46 -10.69 -24.05
C VAL A 505 -16.91 -10.52 -24.50
N THR A 506 -17.85 -11.29 -23.93
CA THR A 506 -19.28 -11.23 -24.31
C THR A 506 -19.99 -9.98 -23.79
N HIS A 507 -19.49 -9.36 -22.71
CA HIS A 507 -20.13 -8.25 -22.02
C HIS A 507 -19.17 -7.07 -21.91
#